data_AF-A0A1R1C4W2-F1
#
_entry.id   AF-A0A1R1C4W2-F1
#
_cell.length_a   1.000
_cell.length_b   1.000
_cell.length_c   1.000
_cell.angle_alpha   90.00
_cell.angle_beta   90.00
_cell.angle_gamma   90.00
#
_symmetry.space_group_name_H-M   'P 1'
#
loop_
_entity.id
_entity.type
_entity.pdbx_description
1 polymer ?
#
loop_
_entity_poly.entity_id
_entity_poly.type
_entity_poly.pdbx_seq_one_letter_code
_entity_poly.pdbx_strand_id
1 'polypeptide(L)'
;MAKTDWTMEDFFKASDLNAIGEEINGLQDGFIKKSIVIPAGGDLNTYMEEGNYYCPANATVETLLNSPTGEAFHLTVEPHAGVLQTLTTFQPDNLEVFQRNYYFGWGAWKKVPTRAELEEILTQADENAQDYANAAVTPIIGASSSNLVKNSAANLGFNGWTDISNIPWALNNIANSRGLRYFNVSGSLTPGAFAILESSTILIDAGIHNLQAMFFTNGMTAGEYYILLINTSNSEVIGRLDANLNSTWHRKSAMVTIPAGVSQAKIRLIVSNIHGVTTLAGGTKGFTRIKLAPSPNGLDLPYTAESDDFVLYEIVTKPKQKPWGGF
;
A
#
# COMPACT_ATOMS: atom_id res chain seq x y z
N MET A 1 -32.80 22.55 -98.70
CA MET A 1 -33.80 21.72 -98.01
C MET A 1 -33.23 21.36 -96.65
N ALA A 2 -33.77 21.92 -95.57
CA ALA A 2 -33.44 21.48 -94.22
C ALA A 2 -34.24 20.20 -93.94
N LYS A 3 -33.58 19.13 -93.46
CA LYS A 3 -34.27 17.93 -92.97
C LYS A 3 -35.09 18.36 -91.75
N THR A 4 -36.42 18.34 -91.86
CA THR A 4 -37.34 18.76 -90.78
C THR A 4 -37.75 17.62 -89.85
N ASP A 5 -37.36 16.39 -90.16
CA ASP A 5 -37.78 15.20 -89.41
C ASP A 5 -36.54 14.51 -88.86
N TRP A 6 -36.18 14.82 -87.62
CA TRP A 6 -35.19 14.06 -86.86
C TRP A 6 -35.92 12.96 -86.09
N THR A 7 -35.52 11.70 -86.28
CA THR A 7 -36.09 10.58 -85.52
C THR A 7 -35.23 10.30 -84.28
N MET A 8 -35.78 9.60 -83.27
CA MET A 8 -35.00 9.21 -82.08
C MET A 8 -33.76 8.36 -82.42
N GLU A 9 -33.79 7.63 -83.54
CA GLU A 9 -32.65 6.86 -84.05
C GLU A 9 -31.52 7.75 -84.61
N ASP A 10 -31.82 9.00 -84.98
CA ASP A 10 -30.81 9.98 -85.41
C ASP A 10 -30.04 10.59 -84.21
N PHE A 11 -30.55 10.47 -82.98
CA PHE A 11 -29.96 11.07 -81.78
C PHE A 11 -29.19 10.09 -80.89
N PHE A 12 -29.54 8.80 -80.87
CA PHE A 12 -28.84 7.78 -80.08
C PHE A 12 -28.84 6.45 -80.84
N LYS A 13 -27.66 5.96 -81.21
CA LYS A 13 -27.51 4.63 -81.80
C LYS A 13 -27.34 3.61 -80.69
N ALA A 14 -27.82 2.38 -80.90
CA ALA A 14 -27.59 1.28 -79.96
C ALA A 14 -26.10 1.01 -79.69
N SER A 15 -25.22 1.34 -80.64
CA SER A 15 -23.77 1.32 -80.46
C SER A 15 -23.27 2.25 -79.35
N ASP A 16 -23.93 3.39 -79.17
CA ASP A 16 -23.53 4.42 -78.20
C ASP A 16 -23.85 3.95 -76.79
N LEU A 17 -24.97 3.24 -76.60
CA LEU A 17 -25.33 2.62 -75.32
C LEU A 17 -24.39 1.47 -74.93
N ASN A 18 -23.95 0.67 -75.91
CA ASN A 18 -22.97 -0.40 -75.67
C ASN A 18 -21.60 0.18 -75.29
N ALA A 19 -21.15 1.25 -75.95
CA ALA A 19 -19.89 1.93 -75.62
C ALA A 19 -19.92 2.52 -74.20
N ILE A 20 -21.05 3.13 -73.79
CA ILE A 20 -21.23 3.62 -72.42
C ILE A 20 -21.19 2.45 -71.41
N GLY A 21 -21.80 1.32 -71.74
CA GLY A 21 -21.75 0.11 -70.89
C GLY A 21 -20.34 -0.44 -70.72
N GLU A 22 -19.53 -0.46 -71.78
CA GLU A 22 -18.12 -0.86 -71.73
C GLU A 22 -17.27 0.12 -70.91
N GLU A 23 -17.51 1.42 -71.05
CA GLU A 23 -16.80 2.47 -70.31
C GLU A 23 -17.14 2.42 -68.80
N ILE A 24 -18.42 2.20 -68.44
CA ILE A 24 -18.84 1.98 -67.05
C ILE A 24 -18.19 0.72 -66.45
N ASN A 25 -18.13 -0.37 -67.20
CA ASN A 25 -17.47 -1.60 -66.74
C ASN A 25 -15.96 -1.40 -66.55
N GLY A 26 -15.31 -0.61 -67.41
CA GLY A 26 -13.91 -0.21 -67.25
C GLY A 26 -13.68 0.71 -66.03
N LEU A 27 -14.64 1.57 -65.70
CA LEU A 27 -14.60 2.43 -64.51
C LEU A 27 -14.79 1.64 -63.20
N GLN A 28 -15.57 0.55 -63.20
CA GLN A 28 -15.74 -0.28 -61.99
C GLN A 28 -14.42 -0.86 -61.46
N ASP A 29 -13.48 -1.19 -62.35
CA ASP A 29 -12.16 -1.74 -62.01
C ASP A 29 -11.24 -0.70 -61.34
N GLY A 30 -11.50 0.60 -61.55
CA GLY A 30 -10.73 1.71 -60.97
C GLY A 30 -11.36 2.38 -59.74
N PHE A 31 -12.69 2.33 -59.59
CA PHE A 31 -13.42 3.09 -58.56
C PHE A 31 -13.98 2.24 -57.40
N ILE A 32 -14.12 0.92 -57.55
CA ILE A 32 -14.58 0.00 -56.49
C ILE A 32 -13.57 -1.14 -56.29
N LYS A 33 -12.54 -0.91 -55.46
CA LYS A 33 -11.62 -1.99 -55.07
C LYS A 33 -12.28 -2.91 -54.05
N LYS A 34 -12.59 -4.14 -54.44
CA LYS A 34 -12.97 -5.22 -53.50
C LYS A 34 -11.78 -5.58 -52.62
N SER A 35 -12.03 -5.95 -51.36
CA SER A 35 -10.97 -6.46 -50.48
C SER A 35 -10.39 -7.76 -51.05
N ILE A 36 -9.08 -7.94 -50.92
CA ILE A 36 -8.31 -9.06 -51.48
C ILE A 36 -8.03 -10.11 -50.40
N VAL A 37 -8.29 -11.38 -50.69
CA VAL A 37 -8.00 -12.50 -49.76
C VAL A 37 -6.48 -12.69 -49.62
N ILE A 38 -6.00 -12.80 -48.39
CA ILE A 38 -4.65 -13.24 -48.06
C ILE A 38 -4.62 -14.79 -48.07
N PRO A 39 -3.82 -15.43 -48.94
CA PRO A 39 -3.75 -16.89 -48.99
C PRO A 39 -2.96 -17.47 -47.80
N ALA A 40 -3.16 -18.76 -47.54
CA ALA A 40 -2.36 -19.50 -46.56
C ALA A 40 -0.85 -19.39 -46.85
N GLY A 41 -0.03 -19.28 -45.80
CA GLY A 41 1.41 -19.08 -45.93
C GLY A 41 1.84 -17.67 -46.37
N GLY A 42 0.89 -16.74 -46.56
CA GLY A 42 1.19 -15.35 -46.93
C GLY A 42 2.03 -14.64 -45.88
N ASP A 43 2.97 -13.80 -46.32
CA ASP A 43 3.78 -12.97 -45.44
C ASP A 43 3.25 -11.52 -45.43
N LEU A 44 2.80 -11.03 -44.28
CA LEU A 44 2.28 -9.66 -44.16
C LEU A 44 3.31 -8.58 -44.51
N ASN A 45 4.61 -8.90 -44.51
CA ASN A 45 5.66 -7.97 -44.93
C ASN A 45 5.65 -7.68 -46.45
N THR A 46 4.98 -8.49 -47.27
CA THR A 46 4.91 -8.27 -48.73
C THR A 46 3.75 -7.37 -49.14
N TYR A 47 2.80 -7.12 -48.23
CA TYR A 47 1.62 -6.29 -48.47
C TYR A 47 1.96 -4.80 -48.27
N MET A 48 2.58 -4.22 -49.29
CA MET A 48 3.06 -2.83 -49.28
C MET A 48 2.26 -1.89 -50.18
N GLU A 49 1.39 -2.44 -51.02
CA GLU A 49 0.55 -1.66 -51.93
C GLU A 49 -0.72 -1.18 -51.23
N GLU A 50 -1.16 0.03 -51.56
CA GLU A 50 -2.37 0.61 -51.01
C GLU A 50 -3.60 -0.25 -51.33
N GLY A 51 -4.29 -0.70 -50.28
CA GLY A 51 -5.44 -1.57 -50.45
C GLY A 51 -6.03 -2.13 -49.18
N ASN A 52 -7.16 -2.82 -49.37
CA ASN A 52 -7.86 -3.56 -48.34
C ASN A 52 -7.66 -5.05 -48.58
N TYR A 53 -7.21 -5.75 -47.56
CA TYR A 53 -6.94 -7.19 -47.57
C TYR A 53 -7.67 -7.85 -46.41
N TYR A 54 -7.91 -9.16 -46.48
CA TYR A 54 -8.52 -9.86 -45.37
C TYR A 54 -8.12 -11.33 -45.34
N CYS A 55 -8.09 -11.89 -44.14
CA CYS A 55 -7.94 -13.32 -43.92
C CYS A 55 -9.22 -13.84 -43.24
N PRO A 56 -10.02 -14.71 -43.90
CA PRO A 56 -11.36 -15.03 -43.43
C PRO A 56 -11.42 -16.09 -42.31
N ALA A 57 -10.32 -16.78 -41.99
CA ALA A 57 -10.33 -17.91 -41.07
C ALA A 57 -9.06 -17.98 -40.19
N ASN A 58 -9.24 -18.24 -38.90
CA ASN A 58 -8.15 -18.39 -37.92
C ASN A 58 -7.13 -19.45 -38.36
N ALA A 59 -7.59 -20.59 -38.87
CA ALA A 59 -6.71 -21.65 -39.39
C ALA A 59 -5.79 -21.18 -40.54
N THR A 60 -6.23 -20.19 -41.33
CA THR A 60 -5.38 -19.56 -42.35
C THR A 60 -4.40 -18.59 -41.71
N VAL A 61 -4.84 -17.78 -40.74
CA VAL A 61 -4.00 -16.83 -40.00
C VAL A 61 -2.84 -17.52 -39.30
N GLU A 62 -3.04 -18.69 -38.71
CA GLU A 62 -1.99 -19.51 -38.08
C GLU A 62 -0.84 -19.89 -39.03
N THR A 63 -1.09 -19.86 -40.35
CA THR A 63 -0.07 -20.14 -41.36
C THR A 63 0.63 -18.88 -41.87
N LEU A 64 0.13 -17.69 -41.54
CA LEU A 64 0.67 -16.43 -42.04
C LEU A 64 1.98 -16.07 -41.32
N LEU A 65 2.89 -15.47 -42.07
CA LEU A 65 4.12 -14.91 -41.53
C LEU A 65 3.91 -13.44 -41.17
N ASN A 66 4.55 -13.00 -40.08
CA ASN A 66 4.51 -11.63 -39.59
C ASN A 66 3.10 -11.12 -39.23
N SER A 67 2.17 -12.01 -38.87
CA SER A 67 0.88 -11.67 -38.27
C SER A 67 1.03 -11.34 -36.77
N PRO A 68 0.34 -10.30 -36.24
CA PRO A 68 0.33 -9.99 -34.81
C PRO A 68 -0.67 -10.84 -34.01
N THR A 69 -1.53 -11.61 -34.68
CA THR A 69 -2.64 -12.34 -34.09
C THR A 69 -2.84 -13.69 -34.76
N GLY A 70 -3.55 -14.60 -34.09
CA GLY A 70 -4.06 -15.87 -34.63
C GLY A 70 -5.51 -15.79 -35.12
N GLU A 71 -6.17 -14.63 -34.97
CA GLU A 71 -7.59 -14.43 -35.28
C GLU A 71 -7.79 -13.91 -36.71
N ALA A 72 -8.89 -14.27 -37.37
CA ALA A 72 -9.29 -13.72 -38.66
C ALA A 72 -9.39 -12.19 -38.60
N PHE A 73 -9.05 -11.51 -39.70
CA PHE A 73 -8.88 -10.06 -39.66
C PHE A 73 -9.09 -9.39 -41.01
N HIS A 74 -9.29 -8.07 -40.94
CA HIS A 74 -9.14 -7.13 -42.05
C HIS A 74 -7.83 -6.36 -41.91
N LEU A 75 -7.12 -6.14 -43.02
CA LEU A 75 -5.86 -5.39 -43.09
C LEU A 75 -6.03 -4.24 -44.07
N THR A 76 -5.74 -3.03 -43.61
CA THR A 76 -5.65 -1.83 -44.46
C THR A 76 -4.17 -1.46 -44.61
N VAL A 77 -3.76 -1.17 -45.84
CA VAL A 77 -2.41 -0.72 -46.17
C VAL A 77 -2.50 0.69 -46.75
N GLU A 78 -1.83 1.65 -46.12
CA GLU A 78 -1.91 3.07 -46.45
C GLU A 78 -0.51 3.65 -46.74
N PRO A 79 -0.32 4.38 -47.85
CA PRO A 79 0.96 5.00 -48.18
C PRO A 79 1.23 6.24 -47.32
N HIS A 80 2.47 6.40 -46.86
CA HIS A 80 3.03 7.66 -46.37
C HIS A 80 4.49 7.78 -46.81
N ALA A 81 5.41 8.40 -46.05
CA ALA A 81 6.86 8.32 -46.32
C ALA A 81 7.42 6.86 -46.36
N GLY A 82 6.56 5.87 -46.08
CA GLY A 82 6.73 4.43 -46.21
C GLY A 82 5.33 3.80 -46.25
N VAL A 83 5.04 2.78 -45.44
CA VAL A 83 3.73 2.10 -45.43
C VAL A 83 3.22 1.92 -44.01
N LEU A 84 1.96 2.28 -43.75
CA LEU A 84 1.22 1.93 -42.54
C LEU A 84 0.38 0.67 -42.82
N GLN A 85 0.43 -0.29 -41.91
CA GLN A 85 -0.49 -1.40 -41.86
C GLN A 85 -1.37 -1.30 -40.61
N THR A 86 -2.68 -1.32 -40.80
CA THR A 86 -3.68 -1.39 -39.72
C THR A 86 -4.47 -2.70 -39.86
N LEU A 87 -4.35 -3.58 -38.87
CA LEU A 87 -5.03 -4.87 -38.80
C LEU A 87 -6.12 -4.82 -37.74
N THR A 88 -7.34 -5.23 -38.08
CA THR A 88 -8.49 -5.28 -37.17
C THR A 88 -9.05 -6.70 -37.13
N THR A 89 -9.10 -7.32 -35.95
CA THR A 89 -9.63 -8.69 -35.79
C THR A 89 -11.15 -8.73 -35.96
N PHE A 90 -11.70 -9.92 -36.21
CA PHE A 90 -13.14 -10.08 -36.47
C PHE A 90 -14.00 -10.29 -35.21
N GLN A 91 -13.38 -10.63 -34.07
CA GLN A 91 -14.13 -11.16 -32.93
C GLN A 91 -15.02 -10.08 -32.28
N PRO A 92 -16.35 -10.28 -32.18
CA PRO A 92 -17.27 -9.26 -31.67
C PRO A 92 -16.97 -8.81 -30.23
N ASP A 93 -16.60 -9.76 -29.37
CA ASP A 93 -16.37 -9.54 -27.94
C ASP A 93 -14.92 -9.17 -27.61
N ASN A 94 -14.00 -9.30 -28.57
CA ASN A 94 -12.58 -9.02 -28.39
C ASN A 94 -11.99 -8.41 -29.68
N LEU A 95 -12.52 -7.23 -30.03
CA LEU A 95 -12.06 -6.45 -31.17
C LEU A 95 -10.69 -5.86 -30.85
N GLU A 96 -9.66 -6.30 -31.56
CA GLU A 96 -8.30 -5.82 -31.40
C GLU A 96 -7.84 -5.11 -32.68
N VAL A 97 -7.12 -4.00 -32.50
CA VAL A 97 -6.50 -3.26 -33.60
C VAL A 97 -5.00 -3.25 -33.39
N PHE A 98 -4.25 -3.63 -34.44
CA PHE A 98 -2.80 -3.62 -34.46
C PHE A 98 -2.30 -2.70 -35.55
N GLN A 99 -1.24 -1.94 -35.27
CA GLN A 99 -0.63 -1.02 -36.21
C GLN A 99 0.88 -1.19 -36.27
N ARG A 100 1.45 -1.06 -37.46
CA ARG A 100 2.91 -0.94 -37.65
C ARG A 100 3.23 -0.13 -38.90
N ASN A 101 4.43 0.43 -38.92
CA ASN A 101 4.95 1.15 -40.07
C ASN A 101 6.17 0.45 -40.68
N TYR A 102 6.32 0.61 -41.99
CA TYR A 102 7.54 0.38 -42.75
C TYR A 102 8.14 1.72 -43.18
N TYR A 103 9.47 1.86 -43.07
CA TYR A 103 10.22 2.97 -43.71
C TYR A 103 11.52 2.45 -44.34
N PHE A 104 12.46 1.97 -43.52
CA PHE A 104 13.69 1.28 -43.94
C PHE A 104 13.72 -0.18 -43.44
N GLY A 105 12.56 -0.68 -43.03
CA GLY A 105 12.36 -1.94 -42.31
C GLY A 105 11.02 -1.92 -41.59
N TRP A 106 10.49 -3.09 -41.28
CA TRP A 106 9.23 -3.24 -40.54
C TRP A 106 9.43 -2.97 -39.05
N GLY A 107 8.63 -2.06 -38.50
CA GLY A 107 8.48 -1.93 -37.05
C GLY A 107 7.71 -3.11 -36.46
N ALA A 108 7.86 -3.33 -35.15
CA ALA A 108 7.01 -4.26 -34.42
C ALA A 108 5.55 -3.81 -34.48
N TRP A 109 4.63 -4.77 -34.50
CA TRP A 109 3.22 -4.52 -34.32
C TRP A 109 2.93 -3.92 -32.94
N LYS A 110 2.13 -2.87 -32.91
CA LYS A 110 1.63 -2.24 -31.69
C LYS A 110 0.13 -2.46 -31.59
N LYS A 111 -0.34 -3.07 -30.50
CA LYS A 111 -1.76 -3.15 -30.18
C LYS A 111 -2.25 -1.76 -29.75
N VAL A 112 -3.34 -1.29 -30.34
CA VAL A 112 -4.07 -0.11 -29.89
C VAL A 112 -4.92 -0.53 -28.70
N PRO A 113 -4.72 0.04 -27.51
CA PRO A 113 -5.46 -0.38 -26.32
C PRO A 113 -6.94 0.00 -26.47
N THR A 114 -7.81 -0.91 -26.04
CA THR A 114 -9.24 -0.65 -25.93
C THR A 114 -9.51 0.33 -24.79
N ARG A 115 -10.71 0.91 -24.79
CA ARG A 115 -11.15 1.77 -23.69
C ARG A 115 -11.13 1.03 -22.34
N ALA A 116 -11.57 -0.23 -22.32
CA ALA A 116 -11.59 -1.04 -21.10
C ALA A 116 -10.17 -1.28 -20.55
N GLU A 117 -9.22 -1.64 -21.43
CA GLU A 117 -7.81 -1.80 -21.03
C GLU A 117 -7.22 -0.49 -20.51
N LEU A 118 -7.55 0.66 -21.10
CA LEU A 118 -7.12 1.97 -20.59
C LEU A 118 -7.71 2.30 -19.21
N GLU A 119 -9.01 2.02 -19.01
CA GLU A 119 -9.69 2.26 -17.72
C GLU A 119 -9.10 1.37 -16.60
N GLU A 120 -8.73 0.13 -16.90
CA GLU A 120 -8.04 -0.77 -15.97
C GLU A 120 -6.65 -0.24 -15.60
N ILE A 121 -5.85 0.16 -16.59
CA ILE A 121 -4.51 0.73 -16.36
C ILE A 121 -4.58 2.00 -15.51
N LEU A 122 -5.54 2.88 -15.78
CA LEU A 122 -5.75 4.10 -15.01
C LEU A 122 -6.13 3.80 -13.56
N THR A 123 -7.07 2.87 -13.35
CA THR A 123 -7.48 2.44 -12.01
C THR A 123 -6.28 1.90 -11.22
N GLN A 124 -5.48 1.03 -11.85
CA GLN A 124 -4.31 0.48 -11.19
C GLN A 124 -3.25 1.54 -10.88
N ALA A 125 -3.07 2.52 -11.77
CA ALA A 125 -2.16 3.64 -11.55
C ALA A 125 -2.61 4.52 -10.38
N ASP A 126 -3.91 4.80 -10.26
CA ASP A 126 -4.48 5.60 -9.17
C ASP A 126 -4.35 4.89 -7.81
N GLU A 127 -4.62 3.58 -7.76
CA GLU A 127 -4.40 2.76 -6.56
C GLU A 127 -2.93 2.80 -6.12
N ASN A 128 -2.00 2.57 -7.06
CA ASN A 128 -0.57 2.64 -6.77
C ASN A 128 -0.15 4.02 -6.26
N ALA A 129 -0.65 5.10 -6.89
CA ALA A 129 -0.36 6.47 -6.47
C ALA A 129 -0.87 6.75 -5.04
N GLN A 130 -2.05 6.26 -4.70
CA GLN A 130 -2.61 6.38 -3.35
C GLN A 130 -1.75 5.63 -2.33
N ASP A 131 -1.32 4.42 -2.64
CA ASP A 131 -0.46 3.62 -1.76
C ASP A 131 0.90 4.31 -1.51
N TYR A 132 1.54 4.83 -2.55
CA TYR A 132 2.77 5.60 -2.41
C TYR A 132 2.58 6.85 -1.54
N ALA A 133 1.47 7.57 -1.72
CA ALA A 133 1.16 8.74 -0.91
C ALA A 133 0.95 8.37 0.58
N ASN A 134 0.18 7.32 0.85
CA ASN A 134 -0.07 6.82 2.21
C ASN A 134 1.22 6.36 2.90
N ALA A 135 2.08 5.64 2.17
CA ALA A 135 3.38 5.20 2.68
C ALA A 135 4.30 6.38 3.04
N ALA A 136 4.27 7.45 2.25
CA ALA A 136 5.08 8.65 2.51
C ALA A 136 4.61 9.45 3.74
N VAL A 137 3.30 9.48 4.00
CA VAL A 137 2.72 10.28 5.10
C VAL A 137 2.73 9.54 6.45
N THR A 138 2.67 8.21 6.45
CA THR A 138 2.64 7.38 7.68
C THR A 138 3.74 7.72 8.70
N PRO A 139 5.03 7.89 8.30
CA PRO A 139 6.09 8.28 9.23
C PRO A 139 5.90 9.67 9.86
N ILE A 140 5.31 10.61 9.10
CA ILE A 140 5.04 11.98 9.57
C ILE A 140 3.94 11.97 10.64
N ILE A 141 2.86 11.20 10.40
CA ILE A 141 1.80 10.99 11.38
C ILE A 141 2.37 10.34 12.65
N GLY A 142 3.26 9.34 12.49
CA GLY A 142 3.96 8.70 13.60
C GLY A 142 4.81 9.67 14.43
N ALA A 143 5.45 10.65 13.79
CA ALA A 143 6.25 11.69 14.47
C ALA A 143 5.38 12.74 15.18
N SER A 144 4.19 13.06 14.65
CA SER A 144 3.24 13.97 15.31
C SER A 144 2.58 13.38 16.57
N SER A 145 2.69 12.06 16.75
CA SER A 145 2.10 11.31 17.87
C SER A 145 3.18 10.95 18.89
N SER A 146 3.70 11.97 19.57
CA SER A 146 4.78 11.84 20.56
C SER A 146 4.39 10.91 21.70
N ASN A 147 5.37 10.17 22.23
CA ASN A 147 5.17 9.37 23.42
C ASN A 147 4.86 10.30 24.62
N LEU A 148 3.80 10.03 25.36
CA LEU A 148 3.39 10.77 26.55
C LEU A 148 4.01 10.21 27.84
N VAL A 149 4.62 9.02 27.79
CA VAL A 149 5.20 8.35 28.96
C VAL A 149 6.67 8.74 29.13
N LYS A 150 6.96 9.44 30.23
CA LYS A 150 8.31 9.86 30.62
C LYS A 150 9.18 8.69 31.07
N ASN A 151 10.46 8.69 30.67
CA ASN A 151 11.46 7.69 31.04
C ASN A 151 10.95 6.24 30.88
N SER A 152 10.32 5.99 29.75
CA SER A 152 9.57 4.77 29.48
C SER A 152 10.45 3.58 29.07
N ALA A 153 11.71 3.84 28.73
CA ALA A 153 12.74 2.82 28.52
C ALA A 153 13.69 2.63 29.72
N ALA A 154 13.36 3.20 30.90
CA ALA A 154 14.15 3.09 32.13
C ALA A 154 15.59 3.64 32.03
N ASN A 155 15.90 4.45 31.01
CA ASN A 155 17.23 4.98 30.76
C ASN A 155 17.71 5.93 31.87
N LEU A 156 16.77 6.68 32.46
CA LEU A 156 17.01 7.65 33.54
C LEU A 156 16.69 7.05 34.93
N GLY A 157 16.75 5.73 35.03
CA GLY A 157 16.45 4.98 36.24
C GLY A 157 14.98 5.03 36.62
N PHE A 158 14.66 5.30 37.89
CA PHE A 158 13.27 5.45 38.36
C PHE A 158 12.75 6.90 38.26
N ASN A 159 13.42 7.80 37.53
CA ASN A 159 12.91 9.16 37.36
C ASN A 159 11.50 9.13 36.75
N GLY A 160 10.52 9.76 37.40
CA GLY A 160 9.12 9.74 36.96
C GLY A 160 8.40 8.41 37.23
N TRP A 161 8.98 7.52 38.03
CA TRP A 161 8.36 6.26 38.45
C TRP A 161 8.41 6.10 39.97
N THR A 162 7.40 5.50 40.57
CA THR A 162 7.29 5.30 42.02
C THR A 162 6.82 3.88 42.31
N ASP A 163 7.58 3.18 43.14
CA ASP A 163 7.17 1.88 43.69
C ASP A 163 6.12 2.14 44.76
N ILE A 164 4.92 1.62 44.54
CA ILE A 164 3.80 1.74 45.48
C ILE A 164 3.46 0.38 46.12
N SER A 165 4.34 -0.61 45.92
CA SER A 165 4.26 -1.92 46.54
C SER A 165 5.37 -2.11 47.58
N ASN A 166 5.29 -3.19 48.37
CA ASN A 166 6.36 -3.58 49.29
C ASN A 166 7.33 -4.59 48.67
N ILE A 167 7.30 -4.77 47.34
CA ILE A 167 8.13 -5.72 46.61
C ILE A 167 9.16 -4.94 45.79
N PRO A 168 10.47 -5.06 46.09
CA PRO A 168 11.49 -4.23 45.46
C PRO A 168 11.51 -4.33 43.93
N TRP A 169 11.61 -3.16 43.29
CA TRP A 169 11.94 -3.01 41.89
C TRP A 169 13.44 -2.73 41.70
N ALA A 170 13.96 -3.13 40.56
CA ALA A 170 15.31 -2.80 40.11
C ALA A 170 15.32 -2.33 38.65
N LEU A 171 16.47 -1.78 38.28
CA LEU A 171 16.82 -1.43 36.92
C LEU A 171 17.86 -2.44 36.46
N ASN A 172 17.69 -2.98 35.27
CA ASN A 172 18.64 -3.92 34.72
C ASN A 172 18.93 -3.59 33.26
N ASN A 173 20.04 -4.10 32.76
CA ASN A 173 20.50 -3.90 31.39
C ASN A 173 20.80 -5.25 30.74
N ILE A 174 20.78 -5.26 29.41
CA ILE A 174 21.20 -6.42 28.63
C ILE A 174 22.58 -6.13 28.03
N ALA A 175 23.56 -6.96 28.37
CA ALA A 175 24.95 -6.83 27.93
C ALA A 175 25.14 -7.10 26.41
N ASN A 176 24.18 -7.77 25.77
CA ASN A 176 24.17 -8.10 24.35
C ASN A 176 23.42 -7.05 23.51
N SER A 177 24.22 -6.11 22.98
CA SER A 177 24.09 -5.39 21.69
C SER A 177 22.90 -4.46 21.39
N ARG A 178 22.00 -4.14 22.33
CA ARG A 178 21.02 -3.04 22.14
C ARG A 178 20.95 -1.98 23.24
N GLY A 179 21.76 -2.09 24.30
CA GLY A 179 21.83 -1.08 25.36
C GLY A 179 20.50 -0.80 26.07
N LEU A 180 19.55 -1.74 26.02
CA LEU A 180 18.21 -1.57 26.58
C LEU A 180 18.26 -1.68 28.10
N ARG A 181 17.85 -0.60 28.78
CA ARG A 181 17.46 -0.63 30.19
C ARG A 181 15.99 -1.06 30.31
N TYR A 182 15.63 -1.65 31.43
CA TYR A 182 14.27 -2.09 31.71
C TYR A 182 13.98 -2.09 33.21
N PHE A 183 12.70 -1.91 33.54
CA PHE A 183 12.19 -2.08 34.89
C PHE A 183 11.96 -3.56 35.15
N ASN A 184 12.49 -4.09 36.25
CA ASN A 184 12.25 -5.46 36.68
C ASN A 184 11.87 -5.51 38.15
N VAL A 185 11.09 -6.52 38.53
CA VAL A 185 10.91 -6.84 39.95
C VAL A 185 12.11 -7.63 40.40
N SER A 186 12.80 -7.18 41.45
CA SER A 186 13.97 -7.87 42.03
C SER A 186 13.61 -8.69 43.27
N GLY A 187 12.52 -8.33 43.96
CA GLY A 187 11.95 -9.14 45.03
C GLY A 187 11.22 -10.38 44.52
N SER A 188 11.12 -11.40 45.37
CA SER A 188 10.27 -12.58 45.11
C SER A 188 8.81 -12.27 45.45
N LEU A 189 7.87 -12.78 44.64
CA LEU A 189 6.43 -12.63 44.89
C LEU A 189 5.85 -13.94 45.42
N THR A 190 5.41 -13.95 46.67
CA THR A 190 4.62 -15.05 47.23
C THR A 190 3.23 -15.14 46.57
N PRO A 191 2.53 -16.29 46.63
CA PRO A 191 1.14 -16.38 46.17
C PRO A 191 0.27 -15.25 46.71
N GLY A 192 -0.53 -14.62 45.84
CA GLY A 192 -1.38 -13.47 46.18
C GLY A 192 -0.69 -12.11 46.26
N ALA A 193 0.64 -12.04 46.10
CA ALA A 193 1.37 -10.78 46.13
C ALA A 193 1.36 -10.04 44.77
N PHE A 194 1.52 -8.73 44.84
CA PHE A 194 1.65 -7.83 43.70
C PHE A 194 2.88 -6.94 43.87
N ALA A 195 3.64 -6.78 42.78
CA ALA A 195 4.64 -5.73 42.66
C ALA A 195 4.09 -4.67 41.70
N ILE A 196 4.13 -3.40 42.11
CA ILE A 196 3.47 -2.30 41.40
C ILE A 196 4.41 -1.10 41.28
N LEU A 197 4.68 -0.69 40.04
CA LEU A 197 5.42 0.53 39.73
C LEU A 197 4.51 1.49 38.94
N GLU A 198 4.37 2.72 39.41
CA GLU A 198 3.54 3.74 38.76
C GLU A 198 4.37 4.84 38.12
N SER A 199 3.92 5.33 36.97
CA SER A 199 4.46 6.54 36.37
C SER A 199 3.99 7.79 37.11
N SER A 200 4.70 8.89 36.90
CA SER A 200 4.20 10.24 37.13
C SER A 200 2.91 10.48 36.34
N THR A 201 2.11 11.46 36.78
CA THR A 201 0.88 11.85 36.10
C THR A 201 1.16 12.31 34.67
N ILE A 202 0.37 11.79 33.74
CA ILE A 202 0.38 12.08 32.32
C ILE A 202 -0.84 12.97 32.02
N LEU A 203 -0.61 14.14 31.43
CA LEU A 203 -1.69 14.93 30.86
C LEU A 203 -2.14 14.25 29.56
N ILE A 204 -3.45 14.04 29.41
CA ILE A 204 -3.99 13.28 28.29
C ILE A 204 -5.33 13.87 27.86
N ASP A 205 -5.58 13.86 26.55
CA ASP A 205 -6.85 14.30 25.98
C ASP A 205 -7.78 13.12 25.75
N ALA A 206 -9.08 13.38 25.67
CA ALA A 206 -10.07 12.38 25.30
C ALA A 206 -9.84 11.90 23.85
N GLY A 207 -10.17 10.63 23.57
CA GLY A 207 -10.06 10.04 22.23
C GLY A 207 -9.16 8.81 22.16
N ILE A 208 -8.91 8.34 20.94
CA ILE A 208 -8.21 7.08 20.68
C ILE A 208 -6.70 7.27 20.85
N HIS A 209 -6.09 6.42 21.66
CA HIS A 209 -4.66 6.37 21.93
C HIS A 209 -4.11 4.96 21.68
N ASN A 210 -2.87 4.89 21.23
CA ASN A 210 -2.13 3.64 21.13
C ASN A 210 -1.33 3.41 22.43
N LEU A 211 -1.61 2.31 23.12
CA LEU A 211 -0.87 1.83 24.29
C LEU A 211 -0.01 0.64 23.89
N GLN A 212 1.30 0.73 24.09
CA GLN A 212 2.24 -0.35 23.76
C GLN A 212 3.33 -0.49 24.82
N ALA A 213 3.92 -1.67 24.89
CA ALA A 213 5.12 -1.92 25.67
C ALA A 213 5.91 -3.11 25.12
N MET A 214 7.20 -3.14 25.42
CA MET A 214 8.04 -4.32 25.27
C MET A 214 8.16 -5.06 26.60
N PHE A 215 7.95 -6.37 26.52
CA PHE A 215 8.00 -7.28 27.65
C PHE A 215 9.08 -8.33 27.47
N PHE A 216 9.69 -8.75 28.57
CA PHE A 216 10.51 -9.94 28.64
C PHE A 216 10.01 -10.81 29.80
N THR A 217 9.54 -12.01 29.49
CA THR A 217 8.89 -12.93 30.44
C THR A 217 9.51 -14.34 30.40
N ASN A 218 10.71 -14.50 29.81
CA ASN A 218 11.31 -15.82 29.57
C ASN A 218 11.50 -16.62 30.87
N GLY A 219 10.94 -17.83 30.94
CA GLY A 219 10.92 -18.67 32.14
C GLY A 219 9.79 -18.36 33.14
N MET A 220 8.86 -17.45 32.83
CA MET A 220 7.64 -17.25 33.62
C MET A 220 6.55 -18.15 33.06
N THR A 221 6.11 -19.15 33.83
CA THR A 221 5.07 -20.11 33.42
C THR A 221 3.74 -19.92 34.16
N ALA A 222 3.71 -19.06 35.18
CA ALA A 222 2.54 -18.72 35.97
C ALA A 222 2.62 -17.25 36.43
N GLY A 223 1.50 -16.74 36.97
CA GLY A 223 1.34 -15.33 37.35
C GLY A 223 0.90 -14.45 36.19
N GLU A 224 0.85 -13.14 36.42
CA GLU A 224 0.50 -12.16 35.40
C GLU A 224 1.58 -11.08 35.29
N TYR A 225 1.75 -10.55 34.09
CA TYR A 225 2.72 -9.51 33.78
C TYR A 225 2.08 -8.56 32.77
N TYR A 226 1.68 -7.36 33.21
CA TYR A 226 0.86 -6.47 32.39
C TYR A 226 1.04 -5.02 32.78
N ILE A 227 0.58 -4.12 31.91
CA ILE A 227 0.48 -2.69 32.20
C ILE A 227 -0.98 -2.26 32.19
N LEU A 228 -1.31 -1.28 33.02
CA LEU A 228 -2.59 -0.60 33.03
C LEU A 228 -2.42 0.87 32.71
N LEU A 229 -3.38 1.42 31.97
CA LEU A 229 -3.63 2.85 31.90
C LEU A 229 -4.78 3.17 32.85
N ILE A 230 -4.52 4.05 33.82
CA ILE A 230 -5.43 4.31 34.93
C ILE A 230 -5.78 5.79 34.96
N ASN A 231 -7.08 6.10 35.11
CA ASN A 231 -7.53 7.45 35.39
C ASN A 231 -7.08 7.87 36.79
N THR A 232 -6.38 8.99 36.91
CA THR A 232 -5.87 9.47 38.20
C THR A 232 -6.94 9.98 39.15
N SER A 233 -8.10 10.42 38.64
CA SER A 233 -9.13 11.04 39.47
C SER A 233 -9.94 10.02 40.27
N ASN A 234 -10.14 8.81 39.74
CA ASN A 234 -11.01 7.79 40.30
C ASN A 234 -10.38 6.39 40.35
N SER A 235 -9.14 6.23 39.89
CA SER A 235 -8.41 4.96 39.81
C SER A 235 -9.05 3.90 38.90
N GLU A 236 -9.99 4.28 38.03
CA GLU A 236 -10.56 3.36 37.06
C GLU A 236 -9.55 2.96 35.98
N VAL A 237 -9.60 1.70 35.58
CA VAL A 237 -8.77 1.17 34.48
C VAL A 237 -9.39 1.57 33.16
N ILE A 238 -8.63 2.33 32.36
CA ILE A 238 -9.00 2.75 31.01
C ILE A 238 -8.53 1.71 29.97
N GLY A 239 -7.36 1.13 30.20
CA GLY A 239 -6.76 0.16 29.29
C GLY A 239 -5.84 -0.82 29.99
N ARG A 240 -5.68 -2.00 29.40
CA ARG A 240 -4.81 -3.07 29.90
C ARG A 240 -4.06 -3.69 28.73
N LEU A 241 -2.81 -4.07 28.98
CA LEU A 241 -1.98 -4.76 28.01
C LEU A 241 -1.18 -5.87 28.70
N ASP A 242 -1.53 -7.11 28.38
CA ASP A 242 -0.93 -8.31 28.96
C ASP A 242 0.27 -8.82 28.14
N ALA A 243 1.33 -9.20 28.82
CA ALA A 243 2.45 -9.90 28.22
C ALA A 243 2.09 -11.34 27.88
N ASN A 244 2.76 -11.89 26.87
CA ASN A 244 2.80 -13.34 26.70
C ASN A 244 3.72 -13.92 27.77
N LEU A 245 3.31 -15.00 28.44
CA LEU A 245 4.18 -15.71 29.38
C LEU A 245 5.29 -16.46 28.62
N ASN A 246 6.35 -16.81 29.35
CA ASN A 246 7.50 -17.59 28.86
C ASN A 246 8.06 -17.13 27.51
N SER A 247 8.12 -15.82 27.29
CA SER A 247 8.52 -15.25 26.00
C SER A 247 9.77 -14.40 26.16
N THR A 248 10.66 -14.46 25.19
CA THR A 248 11.76 -13.48 25.07
C THR A 248 11.19 -12.09 24.76
N TRP A 249 12.03 -11.11 24.38
CA TRP A 249 11.55 -9.77 24.07
C TRP A 249 10.45 -9.78 23.02
N HIS A 250 9.26 -9.30 23.41
CA HIS A 250 8.11 -9.21 22.53
C HIS A 250 7.37 -7.90 22.80
N ARG A 251 6.77 -7.36 21.74
CA ARG A 251 5.95 -6.15 21.81
C ARG A 251 4.48 -6.54 21.90
N LYS A 252 3.73 -5.84 22.72
CA LYS A 252 2.26 -5.83 22.70
C LYS A 252 1.79 -4.40 22.43
N SER A 253 0.65 -4.26 21.76
CA SER A 253 0.05 -2.99 21.41
C SER A 253 -1.47 -3.14 21.48
N ALA A 254 -2.17 -2.11 21.94
CA ALA A 254 -3.63 -2.06 22.00
C ALA A 254 -4.12 -0.62 21.79
N MET A 255 -5.27 -0.48 21.13
CA MET A 255 -5.96 0.80 21.04
C MET A 255 -6.85 0.98 22.26
N VAL A 256 -6.70 2.12 22.94
CA VAL A 256 -7.46 2.48 24.13
C VAL A 256 -8.20 3.78 23.87
N THR A 257 -9.46 3.87 24.31
CA THR A 257 -10.25 5.10 24.16
C THR A 257 -10.29 5.82 25.49
N ILE A 258 -9.70 7.01 25.55
CA ILE A 258 -9.75 7.87 26.72
C ILE A 258 -11.15 8.52 26.78
N PRO A 259 -11.95 8.28 27.83
CA PRO A 259 -13.28 8.85 27.93
C PRO A 259 -13.25 10.38 28.01
N ALA A 260 -14.33 11.02 27.56
CA ALA A 260 -14.52 12.46 27.74
C ALA A 260 -14.46 12.83 29.24
N GLY A 261 -13.75 13.91 29.57
CA GLY A 261 -13.58 14.39 30.94
C GLY A 261 -12.38 13.79 31.69
N VAL A 262 -11.69 12.79 31.15
CA VAL A 262 -10.40 12.33 31.69
C VAL A 262 -9.29 13.22 31.14
N SER A 263 -8.65 14.02 32.00
CA SER A 263 -7.55 14.92 31.63
C SER A 263 -6.18 14.46 32.17
N GLN A 264 -6.16 13.45 33.03
CA GLN A 264 -4.96 12.96 33.70
C GLN A 264 -5.00 11.45 33.90
N ALA A 265 -3.95 10.77 33.45
CA ALA A 265 -3.80 9.32 33.58
C ALA A 265 -2.40 8.94 34.13
N LYS A 266 -2.23 7.67 34.48
CA LYS A 266 -0.94 7.08 34.84
C LYS A 266 -0.79 5.72 34.19
N ILE A 267 0.45 5.32 33.94
CA ILE A 267 0.81 3.94 33.62
C ILE A 267 1.15 3.23 34.92
N ARG A 268 0.59 2.03 35.10
CA ARG A 268 0.92 1.13 36.21
C ARG A 268 1.46 -0.18 35.66
N LEU A 269 2.70 -0.52 36.01
CA LEU A 269 3.32 -1.81 35.71
C LEU A 269 2.97 -2.77 36.83
N ILE A 270 2.48 -3.96 36.49
CA ILE A 270 2.06 -4.95 37.47
C ILE A 270 2.67 -6.30 37.15
N VAL A 271 3.28 -6.88 38.18
CA VAL A 271 3.60 -8.30 38.24
C VAL A 271 2.78 -8.90 39.37
N SER A 272 1.96 -9.91 39.07
CA SER A 272 1.11 -10.56 40.06
C SER A 272 1.44 -12.04 40.16
N ASN A 273 1.34 -12.58 41.38
CA ASN A 273 1.34 -14.02 41.63
C ASN A 273 -0.02 -14.49 42.17
N ILE A 274 -1.11 -13.91 41.68
CA ILE A 274 -2.44 -14.13 42.26
C ILE A 274 -2.96 -15.57 42.05
N HIS A 275 -2.53 -16.21 40.96
CA HIS A 275 -2.91 -17.58 40.61
C HIS A 275 -1.79 -18.61 40.81
N GLY A 276 -0.63 -18.20 41.33
CA GLY A 276 0.48 -19.12 41.49
C GLY A 276 0.34 -19.97 42.74
N VAL A 277 0.74 -21.23 42.61
CA VAL A 277 0.85 -22.18 43.73
C VAL A 277 2.21 -22.05 44.43
N THR A 278 3.20 -21.47 43.76
CA THR A 278 4.58 -21.30 44.24
C THR A 278 5.03 -19.85 44.11
N THR A 279 6.06 -19.49 44.88
CA THR A 279 6.68 -18.15 44.82
C THR A 279 7.30 -17.90 43.44
N LEU A 280 6.95 -16.78 42.82
CA LEU A 280 7.62 -16.30 41.61
C LEU A 280 8.94 -15.66 42.03
N ALA A 281 10.05 -16.21 41.53
CA ALA A 281 11.37 -15.65 41.77
C ALA A 281 11.49 -14.27 41.10
N GLY A 282 12.11 -13.32 41.82
CA GLY A 282 12.50 -12.04 41.26
C GLY A 282 13.58 -12.18 40.19
N GLY A 283 13.80 -11.11 39.42
CA GLY A 283 14.86 -11.02 38.41
C GLY A 283 14.40 -11.26 36.96
N THR A 284 15.33 -10.97 36.04
CA THR A 284 15.35 -10.99 34.54
C THR A 284 14.09 -10.64 33.74
N LYS A 285 12.89 -10.55 34.31
CA LYS A 285 11.65 -10.17 33.61
C LYS A 285 11.52 -8.66 33.56
N GLY A 286 11.11 -8.12 32.42
CA GLY A 286 11.23 -6.68 32.19
C GLY A 286 10.06 -6.04 31.50
N PHE A 287 9.83 -4.77 31.86
CA PHE A 287 9.09 -3.78 31.07
C PHE A 287 10.07 -2.75 30.50
N THR A 288 9.94 -2.41 29.23
CA THR A 288 10.67 -1.29 28.62
C THR A 288 9.90 -0.74 27.43
N ARG A 289 10.33 0.42 26.92
CA ARG A 289 9.79 1.06 25.72
C ARG A 289 8.27 1.16 25.74
N ILE A 290 7.75 1.63 26.87
CA ILE A 290 6.32 1.85 27.06
C ILE A 290 5.93 3.11 26.27
N LYS A 291 4.91 3.04 25.44
CA LYS A 291 4.41 4.22 24.73
C LYS A 291 2.90 4.34 24.87
N LEU A 292 2.50 5.56 25.16
CA LEU A 292 1.12 6.02 25.09
C LEU A 292 1.14 7.25 24.18
N ALA A 293 0.42 7.20 23.07
CA ALA A 293 0.39 8.32 22.13
C ALA A 293 -1.01 8.47 21.52
N PRO A 294 -1.46 9.70 21.23
CA PRO A 294 -2.68 9.91 20.44
C PRO A 294 -2.59 9.15 19.12
N SER A 295 -3.67 8.49 18.72
CA SER A 295 -3.75 7.78 17.44
C SER A 295 -5.15 7.96 16.86
N PRO A 296 -5.47 9.14 16.32
CA PRO A 296 -6.81 9.50 15.86
C PRO A 296 -7.31 8.56 14.75
N ASN A 297 -6.40 7.95 14.00
CA ASN A 297 -6.73 7.01 12.91
C ASN A 297 -6.64 5.53 13.33
N GLY A 298 -6.49 5.24 14.62
CA GLY A 298 -6.43 3.85 15.09
C GLY A 298 -5.16 3.09 14.70
N LEU A 299 -4.11 3.79 14.28
CA LEU A 299 -2.87 3.19 13.78
C LEU A 299 -1.98 2.70 14.94
N ASP A 300 -1.30 1.57 14.70
CA ASP A 300 -0.18 1.12 15.53
C ASP A 300 1.02 2.03 15.27
N LEU A 301 1.55 2.65 16.32
CA LEU A 301 2.64 3.61 16.22
C LEU A 301 3.93 2.94 16.69
N PRO A 302 5.09 3.13 16.02
CA PRO A 302 6.35 2.62 16.54
C PRO A 302 6.73 3.32 17.85
N TYR A 303 7.50 2.62 18.70
CA TYR A 303 8.11 3.24 19.88
C TYR A 303 9.03 4.39 19.45
N THR A 304 8.98 5.47 20.20
CA THR A 304 9.82 6.64 20.01
C THR A 304 10.26 7.21 21.37
N ALA A 305 11.45 7.81 21.42
CA ALA A 305 12.14 8.19 22.66
C ALA A 305 11.98 9.68 23.03
N GLU A 306 11.11 10.44 22.36
CA GLU A 306 11.06 11.90 22.52
C GLU A 306 10.71 12.33 23.95
N SER A 307 9.84 11.57 24.64
CA SER A 307 9.54 11.83 26.06
C SER A 307 10.74 11.58 26.98
N ASP A 308 11.59 10.59 26.67
CA ASP A 308 12.80 10.32 27.45
C ASP A 308 13.82 11.46 27.25
N ASP A 309 13.95 11.96 26.02
CA ASP A 309 14.82 13.08 25.67
C ASP A 309 14.34 14.40 26.29
N PHE A 310 13.01 14.63 26.34
CA PHE A 310 12.42 15.78 27.01
C PHE A 310 12.71 15.78 28.52
N VAL A 311 12.62 14.62 29.18
CA VAL A 311 12.99 14.48 30.60
C VAL A 311 14.47 14.77 30.83
N LEU A 312 15.35 14.33 29.91
CA LEU A 312 16.76 14.67 29.99
C LEU A 312 16.98 16.19 29.92
N TYR A 313 16.28 16.87 29.02
CA TYR A 313 16.32 18.33 28.92
C TYR A 313 15.79 18.99 30.21
N GLU A 314 14.67 18.53 30.77
CA GLU A 314 14.14 19.01 32.07
C GLU A 314 15.17 18.85 33.20
N ILE A 315 15.91 17.73 33.24
CA ILE A 315 16.93 17.48 34.26
C ILE A 315 18.13 18.43 34.09
N VAL A 316 18.59 18.63 32.86
CA VAL A 316 19.77 19.46 32.55
C VAL A 316 19.49 20.95 32.74
N THR A 317 18.27 21.39 32.45
CA THR A 317 17.87 22.81 32.53
C THR A 317 17.29 23.24 33.87
N LYS A 318 16.97 22.30 34.77
CA LYS A 318 16.63 22.63 36.15
C LYS A 318 17.79 23.41 36.77
N PRO A 319 17.57 24.65 37.28
CA PRO A 319 18.62 25.38 37.96
C PRO A 319 19.12 24.51 39.10
N LYS A 320 20.42 24.21 39.12
CA LYS A 320 21.06 23.53 40.25
C LYS A 320 20.68 24.32 41.50
N GLN A 321 19.79 23.79 42.33
CA GLN A 321 19.48 24.41 43.60
C GLN A 321 20.81 24.47 44.37
N LYS A 322 21.37 25.67 44.51
CA LYS A 322 22.47 25.89 45.45
C LYS A 322 21.94 25.43 46.81
N PRO A 323 22.67 24.59 47.56
CA PRO A 323 22.28 24.30 48.93
C PRO A 323 22.32 25.62 49.69
N TRP A 324 21.13 26.17 49.97
CA TRP A 324 20.99 27.31 50.87
C TRP A 324 21.26 26.80 52.28
N GLY A 325 22.44 27.10 52.82
CA GLY A 325 22.77 26.77 54.21
C GLY A 325 24.24 26.50 54.53
N GLY A 326 25.19 27.09 53.79
CA GLY A 326 26.60 26.98 54.15
C GLY A 326 27.35 28.26 53.80
N PHE A 327 27.11 29.32 54.58
CA PHE A 327 28.07 30.28 55.15
C PHE A 327 27.32 31.16 56.16
#